data_AF-A0A3N9UM76-F1
#
_entry.id   AF-A0A3N9UM76-F1
#
_cell.length_a   1.000
_cell.length_b   1.000
_cell.length_c   1.000
_cell.angle_alpha   90.00
_cell.angle_beta   90.00
_cell.angle_gamma   90.00
#
_symmetry.space_group_name_H-M   'P 1'
#
loop_
_entity.id
_entity.type
_entity.pdbx_description
1 polymer ?
#
loop_
_entity_poly.entity_id
_entity_poly.type
_entity_poly.pdbx_seq_one_letter_code
_entity_poly.pdbx_strand_id
1 'polypeptide(L)'
;MHRDFPFGNDTSAKNMVLLDMKQSDVTGDGIIDNIYLIGSKTNVAQFYIDHITLLIQDGRTNHISTVTFQYNGGYNARLFLGDFSKDHVLDILVSIDSGGSGGYGYYYIYSFKDHILRQLFDVEQYNQEYLFEVNYEDFYKVSVKSASLNILFTIDLSNKGQEYLSQFYDENGKLKHPVQGGALALGILYPVVTTNKELSYDLLAFQRIIGPTNSDTLGSIENHLTWNGTQFISSILNISLPGSKLKPLD
;
A
#
# COMPACT_ATOMS: atom_id res chain seq x y z
N MET A 1 29.46 -36.21 -13.78
CA MET A 1 29.18 -35.65 -15.12
C MET A 1 28.36 -34.39 -14.93
N HIS A 2 29.04 -33.24 -14.89
CA HIS A 2 28.41 -31.92 -14.92
C HIS A 2 27.78 -31.71 -16.31
N ARG A 3 26.60 -31.10 -16.34
CA ARG A 3 26.07 -30.47 -17.55
C ARG A 3 25.86 -29.00 -17.26
N ASP A 4 26.76 -28.21 -17.82
CA ASP A 4 26.70 -26.77 -17.90
C ASP A 4 25.59 -26.35 -18.88
N PHE A 5 24.80 -25.35 -18.50
CA PHE A 5 23.93 -24.61 -19.42
C PHE A 5 24.66 -23.34 -19.89
N PRO A 6 24.68 -23.00 -21.19
CA PRO A 6 25.39 -21.84 -21.68
C PRO A 6 24.50 -20.60 -21.58
N PHE A 7 24.83 -19.67 -20.69
CA PHE A 7 24.32 -18.30 -20.78
C PHE A 7 25.38 -17.42 -21.42
N GLY A 8 25.01 -16.82 -22.55
CA GLY A 8 25.82 -15.84 -23.26
C GLY A 8 26.09 -14.59 -22.43
N ASN A 9 27.24 -13.99 -22.68
CA ASN A 9 27.78 -12.80 -22.03
C ASN A 9 26.84 -11.59 -22.13
N ASP A 10 26.29 -11.17 -20.99
CA ASP A 10 26.04 -9.76 -20.68
C ASP A 10 26.39 -9.51 -19.20
N THR A 11 27.61 -9.04 -18.96
CA THR A 11 28.22 -8.92 -17.63
C THR A 11 27.85 -7.59 -16.96
N SER A 12 26.69 -7.59 -16.32
CA SER A 12 26.62 -7.21 -14.90
C SER A 12 25.91 -8.36 -14.19
N ALA A 13 26.64 -9.20 -13.46
CA ALA A 13 26.03 -10.29 -12.70
C ALA A 13 25.15 -9.67 -11.60
N LYS A 14 23.85 -9.52 -11.88
CA LYS A 14 22.85 -9.17 -10.88
C LYS A 14 22.83 -10.30 -9.85
N ASN A 15 23.30 -10.02 -8.64
CA ASN A 15 23.27 -11.01 -7.56
C ASN A 15 21.82 -11.19 -7.12
N MET A 16 21.23 -12.33 -7.49
CA MET A 16 19.90 -12.71 -7.05
C MET A 16 19.92 -13.02 -5.55
N VAL A 17 18.93 -12.51 -4.83
CA VAL A 17 18.77 -12.69 -3.39
C VAL A 17 17.35 -13.15 -3.07
N LEU A 18 17.24 -14.05 -2.10
CA LEU A 18 15.96 -14.40 -1.49
C LEU A 18 15.61 -13.31 -0.47
N LEU A 19 14.40 -12.75 -0.59
CA LEU A 19 13.90 -11.66 0.25
C LEU A 19 12.97 -12.19 1.34
N ASP A 20 12.06 -13.08 0.98
CA ASP A 20 11.16 -13.77 1.89
C ASP A 20 10.73 -15.12 1.30
N MET A 21 10.31 -16.04 2.15
CA MET A 21 9.77 -17.33 1.76
C MET A 21 8.65 -17.75 2.72
N LYS A 22 7.58 -18.33 2.16
CA LYS A 22 6.47 -18.94 2.90
C LYS A 22 6.15 -20.32 2.32
N GLN A 23 5.59 -21.19 3.16
CA GLN A 23 5.10 -22.50 2.76
C GLN A 23 3.65 -22.64 3.22
N SER A 24 2.73 -22.90 2.30
CA SER A 24 1.32 -23.18 2.60
C SER A 24 0.63 -23.77 1.37
N ASP A 25 -0.55 -24.34 1.56
CA ASP A 25 -1.43 -24.72 0.45
C ASP A 25 -2.13 -23.45 -0.06
N VAL A 26 -1.66 -22.93 -1.19
CA VAL A 26 -2.26 -21.76 -1.87
C VAL A 26 -3.04 -22.15 -3.13
N THR A 27 -3.07 -23.44 -3.46
CA THR A 27 -3.88 -24.00 -4.56
C THR A 27 -5.24 -24.52 -4.07
N GLY A 28 -5.36 -24.86 -2.78
CA GLY A 28 -6.53 -25.47 -2.16
C GLY A 28 -6.63 -26.99 -2.37
N ASP A 29 -5.55 -27.66 -2.78
CA ASP A 29 -5.56 -29.10 -3.09
C ASP A 29 -5.07 -30.01 -1.93
N GLY A 30 -4.71 -29.40 -0.80
CA GLY A 30 -4.20 -30.07 0.40
C GLY A 30 -2.69 -30.33 0.40
N ILE A 31 -1.96 -29.91 -0.64
CA ILE A 31 -0.50 -30.07 -0.75
C ILE A 31 0.17 -28.72 -0.53
N ILE A 32 1.28 -28.72 0.22
CA ILE A 32 2.02 -27.50 0.55
C ILE A 32 2.83 -27.02 -0.66
N ASP A 33 2.63 -25.76 -1.02
CA ASP A 33 3.39 -25.03 -2.04
C ASP A 33 4.53 -24.22 -1.41
N ASN A 34 5.52 -23.84 -2.23
CA ASN A 34 6.57 -22.90 -1.82
C ASN A 34 6.39 -21.55 -2.51
N ILE A 35 6.36 -20.48 -1.72
CA ILE A 35 6.20 -19.12 -2.21
C ILE A 35 7.48 -18.36 -1.90
N TYR A 36 8.16 -17.87 -2.93
CA TYR A 36 9.41 -17.12 -2.80
C TYR A 36 9.23 -15.71 -3.30
N LEU A 37 9.78 -14.76 -2.56
CA LEU A 37 10.00 -13.41 -3.04
C LEU A 37 11.51 -13.25 -3.23
N ILE A 38 11.90 -13.00 -4.47
CA ILE A 38 13.31 -12.86 -4.87
C ILE A 38 13.52 -11.47 -5.46
N GLY A 39 14.76 -11.03 -5.52
CA GLY A 39 15.13 -9.80 -6.24
C GLY A 39 16.61 -9.77 -6.53
N SER A 40 17.08 -8.66 -7.07
CA SER A 40 18.45 -8.48 -7.49
C SER A 40 19.10 -7.30 -6.76
N LYS A 41 20.38 -7.47 -6.43
CA LYS A 41 21.24 -6.39 -5.94
C LYS A 41 22.36 -6.13 -6.95
N THR A 42 22.62 -4.85 -7.22
CA THR A 42 23.82 -4.45 -7.96
C THR A 42 25.07 -4.46 -7.09
N ASN A 43 24.93 -4.28 -5.76
CA ASN A 43 26.01 -4.39 -4.78
C ASN A 43 25.48 -4.96 -3.45
N VAL A 44 26.25 -5.84 -2.80
CA VAL A 44 25.91 -6.46 -1.51
C VAL A 44 25.66 -5.46 -0.38
N ALA A 45 26.29 -4.27 -0.42
CA ALA A 45 26.10 -3.21 0.57
C ALA A 45 24.80 -2.41 0.38
N GLN A 46 24.08 -2.59 -0.73
CA GLN A 46 22.83 -1.89 -0.99
C GLN A 46 21.66 -2.54 -0.26
N PHE A 47 20.81 -1.68 0.33
CA PHE A 47 19.53 -2.09 0.92
C PHE A 47 18.39 -2.07 -0.11
N TYR A 48 18.50 -1.24 -1.15
CA TYR A 48 17.54 -1.22 -2.24
C TYR A 48 17.65 -2.50 -3.06
N ILE A 49 16.52 -3.10 -3.37
CA ILE A 49 16.39 -4.30 -4.20
C ILE A 49 15.68 -3.91 -5.49
N ASP A 50 16.17 -4.42 -6.61
CA ASP A 50 15.59 -4.21 -7.93
C ASP A 50 15.10 -5.54 -8.52
N HIS A 51 14.20 -5.52 -9.50
CA HIS A 51 13.64 -6.71 -10.16
C HIS A 51 13.02 -7.72 -9.17
N ILE A 52 12.34 -7.21 -8.14
CA ILE A 52 11.60 -8.02 -7.18
C ILE A 52 10.54 -8.83 -7.93
N THR A 53 10.53 -10.14 -7.72
CA THR A 53 9.73 -11.11 -8.47
C THR A 53 9.16 -12.14 -7.49
N LEU A 54 7.89 -12.48 -7.66
CA LEU A 54 7.23 -13.55 -6.92
C LEU A 54 7.32 -14.86 -7.71
N LEU A 55 7.74 -15.93 -7.03
CA LEU A 55 7.73 -17.28 -7.56
C LEU A 55 6.80 -18.14 -6.70
N ILE A 56 5.90 -18.87 -7.34
CA ILE A 56 5.01 -19.84 -6.70
C ILE A 56 5.35 -21.21 -7.28
N GLN A 57 5.91 -22.09 -6.45
CA GLN A 57 6.22 -23.46 -6.82
C GLN A 57 5.12 -24.38 -6.28
N ASP A 58 4.35 -24.96 -7.19
CA ASP A 58 3.31 -25.94 -6.90
C ASP A 58 3.96 -27.20 -6.27
N GLY A 59 3.48 -27.58 -5.07
CA GLY A 59 4.01 -28.70 -4.31
C GLY A 59 3.72 -30.07 -4.92
N ARG A 60 2.67 -30.19 -5.71
CA ARG A 60 2.25 -31.42 -6.39
C ARG A 60 3.01 -31.63 -7.69
N THR A 61 3.18 -30.59 -8.49
CA THR A 61 3.76 -30.70 -9.84
C THR A 61 5.21 -30.21 -9.93
N ASN A 62 5.69 -29.45 -8.94
CA ASN A 62 6.94 -28.68 -8.99
C ASN A 62 6.98 -27.60 -10.10
N HIS A 63 5.85 -27.30 -10.74
CA HIS A 63 5.77 -26.21 -11.71
C HIS A 63 5.95 -24.86 -11.00
N ILE A 64 6.67 -23.93 -11.64
CA ILE A 64 6.94 -22.60 -11.10
C ILE A 64 6.15 -21.57 -11.91
N SER A 65 5.25 -20.86 -11.25
CA SER A 65 4.60 -19.66 -11.77
C SER A 65 5.38 -18.42 -11.32
N THR A 66 5.70 -17.53 -12.26
CA THR A 66 6.50 -16.32 -12.02
C THR A 66 5.64 -15.08 -12.23
N VAL A 67 5.70 -14.13 -11.31
CA VAL A 67 4.98 -12.85 -11.38
C VAL A 67 5.95 -11.70 -11.25
N THR A 68 5.96 -10.82 -12.25
CA THR A 68 6.67 -9.54 -12.22
C THR A 68 5.70 -8.40 -11.95
N PHE A 69 6.15 -7.42 -11.19
CA PHE A 69 5.33 -6.26 -10.82
C PHE A 69 5.65 -5.05 -11.70
N GLN A 70 4.68 -4.14 -11.84
CA GLN A 70 4.93 -2.85 -12.50
C GLN A 70 5.95 -2.03 -11.70
N TYR A 71 5.74 -1.90 -10.38
CA TYR A 71 6.73 -1.38 -9.45
C TYR A 71 7.39 -2.55 -8.72
N ASN A 72 8.58 -2.92 -9.20
CA ASN A 72 9.33 -4.10 -8.76
C ASN A 72 10.67 -3.75 -8.10
N GLY A 73 10.82 -2.54 -7.55
CA GLY A 73 12.03 -2.12 -6.85
C GLY A 73 11.70 -1.35 -5.59
N GLY A 74 12.48 -1.56 -4.53
CA GLY A 74 12.24 -0.91 -3.25
C GLY A 74 12.98 -1.56 -2.09
N TYR A 75 12.42 -1.39 -0.90
CA TYR A 75 12.96 -1.83 0.38
C TYR A 75 11.98 -2.75 1.11
N ASN A 76 12.48 -3.52 2.08
CA ASN A 76 11.68 -4.35 3.01
C ASN A 76 10.58 -5.19 2.35
N ALA A 77 10.88 -5.73 1.15
CA ALA A 77 9.97 -6.55 0.39
C ALA A 77 9.63 -7.83 1.18
N ARG A 78 8.34 -8.13 1.36
CA ARG A 78 7.87 -9.21 2.23
C ARG A 78 6.58 -9.86 1.75
N LEU A 79 6.37 -11.09 2.20
CA LEU A 79 5.17 -11.89 1.93
C LEU A 79 4.27 -11.97 3.17
N PHE A 80 2.98 -11.94 2.92
CA PHE A 80 1.94 -12.31 3.89
C PHE A 80 0.96 -13.26 3.21
N LEU A 81 0.55 -14.33 3.91
CA LEU A 81 -0.46 -15.27 3.43
C LEU A 81 -1.72 -15.11 4.27
N GLY A 82 -2.87 -14.95 3.63
CA GLY A 82 -4.16 -14.77 4.28
C GLY A 82 -5.31 -15.02 3.32
N ASP A 83 -6.44 -15.50 3.82
CA ASP A 83 -7.66 -15.66 3.02
C ASP A 83 -8.31 -14.28 2.82
N PHE A 84 -7.97 -13.62 1.71
CA PHE A 84 -8.49 -12.31 1.36
C PHE A 84 -9.75 -12.42 0.49
N SER A 85 -9.82 -13.45 -0.34
CA SER A 85 -10.94 -13.76 -1.23
C SER A 85 -12.15 -14.40 -0.52
N LYS A 86 -12.01 -14.72 0.78
CA LYS A 86 -13.03 -15.30 1.67
C LYS A 86 -13.55 -16.64 1.16
N ASP A 87 -12.63 -17.44 0.63
CA ASP A 87 -12.95 -18.73 0.01
C ASP A 87 -12.20 -19.92 0.61
N HIS A 88 -11.57 -19.68 1.77
CA HIS A 88 -10.79 -20.61 2.58
C HIS A 88 -9.47 -21.10 1.97
N VAL A 89 -9.05 -20.54 0.83
CA VAL A 89 -7.70 -20.73 0.27
C VAL A 89 -6.88 -19.48 0.56
N LEU A 90 -5.63 -19.64 1.00
CA LEU A 90 -4.79 -18.49 1.32
C LEU A 90 -4.33 -17.79 0.02
N ASP A 91 -4.53 -16.48 -0.03
CA ASP A 91 -3.98 -15.62 -1.07
C ASP A 91 -2.66 -14.99 -0.61
N ILE A 92 -1.90 -14.46 -1.56
CA ILE A 92 -0.52 -13.99 -1.38
C ILE A 92 -0.50 -12.47 -1.47
N LEU A 93 -0.24 -11.79 -0.35
CA LEU A 93 0.06 -10.35 -0.31
C LEU A 93 1.58 -10.13 -0.43
N VAL A 94 1.98 -9.36 -1.43
CA VAL A 94 3.34 -8.84 -1.60
C VAL A 94 3.34 -7.37 -1.18
N SER A 95 4.27 -7.00 -0.30
CA SER A 95 4.49 -5.61 0.12
C SER A 95 5.91 -5.18 -0.19
N ILE A 96 6.10 -4.01 -0.77
CA ILE A 96 7.41 -3.40 -1.07
C ILE A 96 7.36 -1.93 -0.64
N ASP A 97 8.28 -1.50 0.22
CA ASP A 97 8.36 -0.09 0.61
C ASP A 97 9.10 0.70 -0.50
N SER A 98 8.53 1.79 -1.02
CA SER A 98 9.20 2.56 -2.08
C SER A 98 10.46 3.28 -1.59
N GLY A 99 10.50 3.60 -0.29
CA GLY A 99 11.44 4.55 0.29
C GLY A 99 11.09 6.00 -0.01
N GLY A 100 12.00 6.92 0.33
CA GLY A 100 11.81 8.37 0.14
C GLY A 100 10.87 9.00 1.17
N SER A 101 10.71 10.34 1.09
CA SER A 101 9.93 11.11 2.06
C SER A 101 8.42 11.06 1.85
N GLY A 102 7.95 10.57 0.69
CA GLY A 102 6.54 10.31 0.43
C GLY A 102 6.01 9.14 1.26
N GLY A 103 6.88 8.16 1.56
CA GLY A 103 6.51 6.96 2.31
C GLY A 103 5.50 6.10 1.57
N TYR A 104 5.66 5.95 0.25
CA TYR A 104 4.76 5.13 -0.55
C TYR A 104 5.07 3.63 -0.36
N GLY A 105 4.06 2.80 -0.58
CA GLY A 105 4.22 1.35 -0.63
C GLY A 105 3.64 0.80 -1.91
N TYR A 106 4.25 -0.27 -2.42
CA TYR A 106 3.74 -1.04 -3.54
C TYR A 106 3.18 -2.36 -3.01
N TYR A 107 1.92 -2.63 -3.38
CA TYR A 107 1.16 -3.74 -2.84
C TYR A 107 0.44 -4.47 -3.95
N TYR A 108 0.50 -5.79 -3.90
CA TYR A 108 -0.17 -6.68 -4.85
C TYR A 108 -0.72 -7.88 -4.09
N ILE A 109 -1.93 -8.32 -4.42
CA ILE A 109 -2.52 -9.54 -3.86
C ILE A 109 -2.85 -10.49 -5.00
N TYR A 110 -2.46 -11.75 -4.86
CA TYR A 110 -2.73 -12.80 -5.84
C TYR A 110 -3.38 -14.01 -5.19
N SER A 111 -4.42 -14.54 -5.83
CA SER A 111 -4.90 -15.90 -5.59
C SER A 111 -4.18 -16.87 -6.52
N PHE A 112 -3.85 -18.06 -6.04
CA PHE A 112 -3.36 -19.17 -6.87
C PHE A 112 -4.27 -20.41 -6.76
N LYS A 113 -5.49 -20.22 -6.26
CA LYS A 113 -6.50 -21.26 -6.13
C LYS A 113 -6.75 -22.00 -7.43
N ASP A 114 -6.92 -23.32 -7.33
CA ASP A 114 -7.11 -24.23 -8.45
C ASP A 114 -5.98 -24.14 -9.50
N HIS A 115 -4.77 -23.73 -9.07
CA HIS A 115 -3.59 -23.56 -9.92
C HIS A 115 -3.74 -22.41 -10.94
N ILE A 116 -4.71 -21.51 -10.72
CA ILE A 116 -4.99 -20.38 -11.61
C ILE A 116 -4.56 -19.09 -10.90
N LEU A 117 -3.52 -18.45 -11.44
CA LEU A 117 -3.07 -17.16 -10.95
C LEU A 117 -4.08 -16.05 -11.29
N ARG A 118 -4.57 -15.36 -10.27
CA ARG A 118 -5.47 -14.20 -10.40
C ARG A 118 -4.99 -13.06 -9.52
N GLN A 119 -4.87 -11.86 -10.08
CA GLN A 119 -4.58 -10.65 -9.33
C GLN A 119 -5.87 -10.12 -8.69
N LEU A 120 -5.86 -9.96 -7.36
CA LEU A 120 -7.00 -9.48 -6.57
C LEU A 120 -6.86 -8.00 -6.19
N PHE A 121 -5.63 -7.51 -6.08
CA PHE A 121 -5.34 -6.11 -5.73
C PHE A 121 -4.10 -5.61 -6.46
N ASP A 122 -4.16 -4.35 -6.88
CA ASP A 122 -3.05 -3.60 -7.49
C ASP A 122 -2.99 -2.19 -6.91
N VAL A 123 -1.80 -1.76 -6.48
CA VAL A 123 -1.60 -0.42 -5.91
C VAL A 123 -1.90 0.70 -6.91
N GLU A 124 -1.63 0.53 -8.19
CA GLU A 124 -1.89 1.56 -9.19
C GLU A 124 -3.39 1.70 -9.45
N GLN A 125 -4.10 0.57 -9.55
CA GLN A 125 -5.57 0.58 -9.63
C GLN A 125 -6.19 1.26 -8.42
N TYR A 126 -5.72 0.94 -7.20
CA TYR A 126 -6.19 1.61 -5.98
C TYR A 126 -5.95 3.12 -6.03
N ASN A 127 -4.74 3.55 -6.42
CA ASN A 127 -4.40 4.98 -6.47
C ASN A 127 -5.21 5.75 -7.53
N GLN A 128 -5.65 5.08 -8.60
CA GLN A 128 -6.53 5.68 -9.62
C GLN A 128 -7.98 5.79 -9.15
N GLU A 129 -8.45 4.83 -8.35
CA GLU A 129 -9.83 4.80 -7.84
C GLU A 129 -10.02 5.78 -6.65
N TYR A 130 -9.06 5.81 -5.72
CA TYR A 130 -9.11 6.59 -4.48
C TYR A 130 -8.31 7.88 -4.58
N LEU A 131 -8.72 8.75 -5.51
CA LEU A 131 -8.17 10.08 -5.72
C LEU A 131 -8.90 11.12 -4.88
N PHE A 132 -8.12 12.00 -4.24
CA PHE A 132 -8.63 13.09 -3.40
C PHE A 132 -7.99 14.43 -3.75
N GLU A 133 -8.82 15.46 -3.84
CA GLU A 133 -8.39 16.85 -3.91
C GLU A 133 -8.35 17.44 -2.49
N VAL A 134 -7.26 18.15 -2.18
CA VAL A 134 -7.04 18.78 -0.88
C VAL A 134 -6.88 20.28 -1.07
N ASN A 135 -7.86 21.06 -0.62
CA ASN A 135 -7.84 22.51 -0.77
C ASN A 135 -8.01 23.17 0.60
N TYR A 136 -7.24 24.21 0.84
CA TYR A 136 -7.50 25.08 1.98
C TYR A 136 -8.74 25.91 1.68
N GLU A 137 -9.53 26.18 2.70
CA GLU A 137 -10.79 26.90 2.64
C GLU A 137 -10.79 27.99 3.70
N ASP A 138 -11.60 29.03 3.50
CA ASP A 138 -11.80 30.08 4.50
C ASP A 138 -12.20 29.52 5.88
N PHE A 139 -11.91 30.31 6.91
CA PHE A 139 -12.17 30.01 8.31
C PHE A 139 -11.41 28.79 8.83
N TYR A 140 -10.12 28.72 8.50
CA TYR A 140 -9.16 27.73 8.99
C TYR A 140 -9.53 26.28 8.65
N LYS A 141 -10.08 26.05 7.46
CA LYS A 141 -10.55 24.73 7.06
C LYS A 141 -9.72 24.18 5.91
N VAL A 142 -9.73 22.86 5.79
CA VAL A 142 -9.22 22.15 4.61
C VAL A 142 -10.30 21.18 4.15
N SER A 143 -10.70 21.30 2.89
CA SER A 143 -11.58 20.33 2.23
C SER A 143 -10.73 19.19 1.67
N VAL A 144 -11.15 17.96 1.92
CA VAL A 144 -10.58 16.74 1.32
C VAL A 144 -11.72 16.01 0.64
N LYS A 145 -11.76 16.03 -0.69
CA LYS A 145 -12.92 15.56 -1.44
C LYS A 145 -12.54 14.58 -2.54
N SER A 146 -13.43 13.65 -2.81
CA SER A 146 -13.35 12.75 -3.96
C SER A 146 -14.67 12.81 -4.72
N ALA A 147 -14.62 13.36 -5.94
CA ALA A 147 -15.81 13.52 -6.77
C ALA A 147 -16.33 12.17 -7.27
N SER A 148 -15.44 11.24 -7.62
CA SER A 148 -15.79 9.88 -8.05
C SER A 148 -16.51 9.10 -6.96
N LEU A 149 -16.11 9.28 -5.69
CA LEU A 149 -16.73 8.62 -4.54
C LEU A 149 -17.91 9.41 -3.96
N ASN A 150 -18.15 10.65 -4.42
CA ASN A 150 -19.13 11.58 -3.86
C ASN A 150 -18.94 11.81 -2.35
N ILE A 151 -17.70 12.06 -1.93
CA ILE A 151 -17.33 12.24 -0.51
C ILE A 151 -16.64 13.58 -0.31
N LEU A 152 -16.95 14.23 0.81
CA LEU A 152 -16.29 15.45 1.30
C LEU A 152 -16.01 15.30 2.79
N PHE A 153 -14.75 15.51 3.17
CA PHE A 153 -14.33 15.71 4.53
C PHE A 153 -13.86 17.15 4.75
N THR A 154 -13.93 17.62 6.00
CA THR A 154 -13.42 18.94 6.39
C THR A 154 -12.54 18.78 7.61
N ILE A 155 -11.30 19.24 7.50
CA ILE A 155 -10.33 19.30 8.59
C ILE A 155 -10.34 20.73 9.14
N ASP A 156 -10.48 20.86 10.46
CA ASP A 156 -10.35 22.14 11.16
C ASP A 156 -8.89 22.33 11.62
N LEU A 157 -8.27 23.43 11.17
CA LEU A 157 -6.90 23.81 11.48
C LEU A 157 -6.79 24.75 12.70
N SER A 158 -7.89 25.09 13.36
CA SER A 158 -7.91 26.06 14.48
C SER A 158 -6.99 25.69 15.66
N ASN A 159 -6.54 24.43 15.72
CA ASN A 159 -5.59 23.93 16.71
C ASN A 159 -4.11 24.05 16.29
N LYS A 160 -3.78 24.41 15.04
CA LYS A 160 -2.40 24.53 14.53
C LYS A 160 -1.65 25.77 15.05
N GLY A 161 -2.35 26.71 15.67
CA GLY A 161 -1.77 27.89 16.31
C GLY A 161 -1.52 29.07 15.35
N GLN A 162 -1.39 30.27 15.92
CA GLN A 162 -1.36 31.52 15.15
C GLN A 162 -0.18 31.62 14.18
N GLU A 163 0.99 31.11 14.56
CA GLU A 163 2.19 31.11 13.72
C GLU A 163 1.98 30.32 12.43
N TYR A 164 1.30 29.18 12.51
CA TYR A 164 0.93 28.40 11.33
C TYR A 164 -0.18 29.08 10.53
N LEU A 165 -1.28 29.46 11.19
CA LEU A 165 -2.47 30.00 10.52
C LEU A 165 -2.18 31.33 9.80
N SER A 166 -1.38 32.22 10.40
CA SER A 166 -1.05 33.52 9.80
C SER A 166 -0.25 33.42 8.49
N GLN A 167 0.31 32.26 8.15
CA GLN A 167 0.95 32.04 6.84
C GLN A 167 -0.07 31.99 5.70
N PHE A 168 -1.29 31.50 5.96
CA PHE A 168 -2.30 31.25 4.93
C PHE A 168 -3.51 32.18 5.04
N TYR A 169 -3.84 32.63 6.26
CA TYR A 169 -5.07 33.35 6.56
C TYR A 169 -4.81 34.79 7.04
N ASP A 170 -5.75 35.68 6.74
CA ASP A 170 -5.83 37.02 7.32
C ASP A 170 -6.42 36.99 8.74
N GLU A 171 -6.54 38.17 9.38
CA GLU A 171 -7.07 38.31 10.74
C GLU A 171 -8.55 37.91 10.88
N ASN A 172 -9.31 37.88 9.78
CA ASN A 172 -10.71 37.46 9.74
C ASN A 172 -10.84 35.95 9.45
N GLY A 173 -9.72 35.23 9.33
CA GLY A 173 -9.68 33.82 8.98
C GLY A 173 -9.93 33.54 7.49
N LYS A 174 -9.89 34.56 6.62
CA LYS A 174 -10.02 34.37 5.17
C LYS A 174 -8.66 34.03 4.55
N LEU A 175 -8.65 33.17 3.54
CA LEU A 175 -7.43 32.88 2.80
C LEU A 175 -6.89 34.14 2.13
N LYS A 176 -5.59 34.38 2.29
CA LYS A 176 -4.88 35.47 1.62
C LYS A 176 -4.86 35.25 0.10
N HIS A 177 -4.63 34.01 -0.31
CA HIS A 177 -4.65 33.52 -1.69
C HIS A 177 -5.09 32.05 -1.69
N PRO A 178 -5.53 31.47 -2.83
CA PRO A 178 -5.82 30.05 -2.92
C PRO A 178 -4.60 29.18 -2.55
N VAL A 179 -4.81 28.15 -1.72
CA VAL A 179 -3.76 27.24 -1.26
C VAL A 179 -4.25 25.80 -1.42
N GLN A 180 -3.36 24.95 -1.95
CA GLN A 180 -3.61 23.52 -2.12
C GLN A 180 -2.69 22.71 -1.22
N GLY A 181 -3.25 21.64 -0.66
CA GLY A 181 -2.48 20.55 -0.07
C GLY A 181 -2.36 19.40 -1.06
N GLY A 182 -2.16 18.20 -0.54
CA GLY A 182 -2.19 16.98 -1.35
C GLY A 182 -2.64 15.77 -0.54
N ALA A 183 -3.32 14.85 -1.21
CA ALA A 183 -3.43 13.47 -0.75
C ALA A 183 -2.35 12.66 -1.47
N LEU A 184 -1.50 12.01 -0.70
CA LEU A 184 -0.43 11.18 -1.22
C LEU A 184 -0.98 9.85 -1.76
N ALA A 185 -0.19 9.19 -2.62
CA ALA A 185 -0.45 7.81 -3.02
C ALA A 185 -0.43 6.87 -1.80
N LEU A 186 -0.94 5.64 -1.99
CA LEU A 186 -1.00 4.62 -0.96
C LEU A 186 0.36 4.44 -0.28
N GLY A 187 0.39 4.73 1.02
CA GLY A 187 1.60 4.61 1.83
C GLY A 187 1.68 3.29 2.55
N ILE A 188 0.57 2.87 3.16
CA ILE A 188 0.52 1.68 3.99
C ILE A 188 -0.74 0.88 3.67
N LEU A 189 -0.57 -0.44 3.54
CA LEU A 189 -1.66 -1.41 3.43
C LEU A 189 -1.45 -2.50 4.48
N TYR A 190 -2.40 -2.64 5.41
CA TYR A 190 -2.37 -3.68 6.43
C TYR A 190 -3.48 -4.72 6.21
N PRO A 191 -3.17 -6.03 6.26
CA PRO A 191 -4.21 -7.04 6.42
C PRO A 191 -4.81 -6.94 7.83
N VAL A 192 -6.14 -6.92 7.91
CA VAL A 192 -6.89 -6.87 9.18
C VAL A 192 -7.88 -8.03 9.24
N VAL A 193 -7.94 -8.72 10.37
CA VAL A 193 -8.82 -9.89 10.54
C VAL A 193 -10.28 -9.44 10.50
N THR A 194 -11.07 -9.97 9.57
CA THR A 194 -12.49 -9.62 9.41
C THR A 194 -13.34 -10.20 10.54
N THR A 195 -13.14 -11.48 10.87
CA THR A 195 -13.83 -12.14 11.98
C THR A 195 -12.92 -13.08 12.74
N ASN A 196 -13.22 -13.29 14.03
CA ASN A 196 -12.49 -14.25 14.86
C ASN A 196 -12.98 -15.71 14.67
N LYS A 197 -14.01 -15.94 13.84
CA LYS A 197 -14.61 -17.26 13.64
C LYS A 197 -14.06 -17.97 12.41
N GLU A 198 -13.85 -17.20 11.34
CA GLU A 198 -13.19 -17.62 10.11
C GLU A 198 -12.09 -16.62 9.82
N LEU A 199 -10.83 -17.10 9.78
CA LEU A 199 -9.64 -16.27 9.65
C LEU A 199 -9.49 -15.74 8.21
N SER A 200 -10.40 -14.85 7.83
CA SER A 200 -10.35 -14.04 6.62
C SER A 200 -9.82 -12.64 6.91
N TYR A 201 -9.32 -11.99 5.87
CA TYR A 201 -8.66 -10.70 5.96
C TYR A 201 -9.32 -9.67 5.04
N ASP A 202 -9.66 -8.53 5.64
CA ASP A 202 -9.90 -7.28 4.94
C ASP A 202 -8.59 -6.47 4.87
N LEU A 203 -8.62 -5.29 4.26
CA LEU A 203 -7.46 -4.40 4.17
C LEU A 203 -7.75 -3.05 4.81
N LEU A 204 -6.75 -2.50 5.48
CA LEU A 204 -6.75 -1.11 5.93
C LEU A 204 -5.66 -0.34 5.18
N ALA A 205 -6.08 0.57 4.30
CA ALA A 205 -5.23 1.38 3.45
C ALA A 205 -5.09 2.80 4.01
N PHE A 206 -3.87 3.35 3.97
CA PHE A 206 -3.56 4.68 4.48
C PHE A 206 -2.90 5.56 3.41
N GLN A 207 -3.46 6.76 3.22
CA GLN A 207 -2.88 7.83 2.42
C GLN A 207 -2.66 9.06 3.31
N ARG A 208 -1.47 9.66 3.25
CA ARG A 208 -1.19 10.88 4.01
C ARG A 208 -1.86 12.09 3.35
N ILE A 209 -2.42 12.96 4.18
CA ILE A 209 -2.91 14.28 3.79
C ILE A 209 -1.85 15.29 4.20
N ILE A 210 -1.32 16.03 3.24
CA ILE A 210 -0.29 17.04 3.45
C ILE A 210 -0.81 18.44 3.11
N GLY A 211 -0.22 19.44 3.74
CA GLY A 211 -0.34 20.83 3.35
C GLY A 211 0.49 21.14 2.08
N PRO A 212 0.85 22.41 1.84
CA PRO A 212 1.63 22.80 0.66
C PRO A 212 3.02 22.17 0.58
N THR A 213 3.51 21.59 1.68
CA THR A 213 4.80 20.89 1.74
C THR A 213 4.61 19.49 2.32
N ASN A 214 5.41 18.53 1.85
CA ASN A 214 5.34 17.13 2.30
C ASN A 214 5.64 16.94 3.81
N SER A 215 6.34 17.90 4.42
CA SER A 215 6.61 17.93 5.86
C SER A 215 5.40 18.33 6.70
N ASP A 216 4.44 19.07 6.15
CA ASP A 216 3.23 19.48 6.86
C ASP A 216 2.16 18.41 6.73
N THR A 217 2.12 17.48 7.68
CA THR A 217 1.05 16.47 7.71
C THR A 217 -0.18 17.06 8.39
N LEU A 218 -1.31 17.00 7.69
CA LEU A 218 -2.62 17.43 8.17
C LEU A 218 -3.40 16.27 8.80
N GLY A 219 -3.19 15.05 8.28
CA GLY A 219 -3.85 13.83 8.75
C GLY A 219 -3.60 12.67 7.80
N SER A 220 -4.47 11.67 7.85
CA SER A 220 -4.46 10.54 6.93
C SER A 220 -5.87 10.14 6.53
N ILE A 221 -6.06 9.76 5.27
CA ILE A 221 -7.23 9.03 4.81
C ILE A 221 -7.02 7.57 5.20
N GLU A 222 -8.00 6.99 5.87
CA GLU A 222 -8.06 5.57 6.23
C GLU A 222 -9.20 4.91 5.49
N ASN A 223 -8.87 3.93 4.66
CA ASN A 223 -9.84 3.21 3.84
C ASN A 223 -9.85 1.74 4.23
N HIS A 224 -10.95 1.29 4.83
CA HIS A 224 -11.21 -0.11 5.09
C HIS A 224 -11.82 -0.73 3.84
N LEU A 225 -11.11 -1.66 3.23
CA LEU A 225 -11.52 -2.38 2.04
C LEU A 225 -11.94 -3.80 2.42
N THR A 226 -13.08 -4.24 1.90
CA THR A 226 -13.59 -5.59 2.11
C THR A 226 -13.81 -6.31 0.78
N TRP A 227 -13.50 -7.60 0.73
CA TRP A 227 -13.79 -8.41 -0.45
C TRP A 227 -15.29 -8.66 -0.59
N ASN A 228 -15.85 -8.35 -1.76
CA ASN A 228 -17.28 -8.53 -2.07
C ASN A 228 -17.61 -9.81 -2.86
N GLY A 229 -16.61 -10.67 -3.08
CA GLY A 229 -16.69 -11.86 -3.93
C GLY A 229 -16.04 -11.70 -5.31
N THR A 230 -15.74 -10.46 -5.74
CA THR A 230 -15.13 -10.18 -7.06
C THR A 230 -13.98 -9.19 -7.00
N GLN A 231 -14.06 -8.20 -6.11
CA GLN A 231 -13.03 -7.19 -5.91
C GLN A 231 -13.09 -6.66 -4.48
N PHE A 232 -12.02 -5.97 -4.07
CA PHE A 232 -12.05 -5.15 -2.87
C PHE A 232 -12.90 -3.91 -3.10
N ILE A 233 -13.80 -3.60 -2.16
CA ILE A 233 -14.60 -2.38 -2.15
C ILE A 233 -14.39 -1.63 -0.85
N SER A 234 -14.42 -0.30 -0.88
CA SER A 234 -14.42 0.51 0.34
C SER A 234 -15.71 0.25 1.14
N SER A 235 -15.55 -0.25 2.36
CA SER A 235 -16.66 -0.40 3.31
C SER A 235 -16.77 0.81 4.24
N ILE A 236 -15.63 1.38 4.64
CA ILE A 236 -15.57 2.53 5.53
C ILE A 236 -14.40 3.41 5.09
N LEU A 237 -14.64 4.71 4.95
CA LEU A 237 -13.63 5.70 4.62
C LEU A 237 -13.66 6.82 5.66
N ASN A 238 -12.53 7.05 6.32
CA ASN A 238 -12.39 8.05 7.38
C ASN A 238 -11.19 8.96 7.15
N ILE A 239 -11.14 10.07 7.89
CA ILE A 239 -9.92 10.83 8.11
C ILE A 239 -9.51 10.71 9.58
N SER A 240 -8.24 10.39 9.81
CA SER A 240 -7.59 10.44 11.10
C SER A 240 -6.73 11.68 11.23
N LEU A 241 -6.84 12.36 12.38
CA LEU A 241 -6.14 13.60 12.68
C LEU A 241 -5.19 13.39 13.88
N PRO A 242 -3.99 14.01 13.88
CA PRO A 242 -3.14 14.03 15.05
C PRO A 242 -3.84 14.69 16.23
N GLY A 243 -3.67 14.14 17.44
CA GLY A 243 -4.19 14.76 18.65
C GLY A 243 -3.57 16.13 18.91
N SER A 244 -4.37 17.09 19.35
CA SER A 244 -3.90 18.40 19.81
C SER A 244 -3.90 18.51 21.34
N LYS A 245 -3.01 19.34 21.88
CA LYS A 245 -3.03 19.69 23.30
C LYS A 245 -4.34 20.40 23.64
N LEU A 246 -4.90 20.10 24.81
CA LEU A 246 -6.02 20.85 25.36
C LEU A 246 -5.57 22.30 25.61
N LYS A 247 -6.38 23.27 25.19
CA LYS A 247 -6.19 24.66 25.61
C LYS A 247 -6.63 24.76 27.08
N PRO A 248 -5.86 25.42 27.97
CA PRO A 248 -6.33 25.76 29.30
C PRO A 248 -7.68 26.47 29.20
N LEU A 249 -8.61 26.09 30.06
CA LEU A 249 -9.80 26.91 30.32
C LEU A 249 -9.31 28.08 31.17
N ASP A 250 -9.11 29.22 30.55
CA ASP A 250 -8.98 30.51 31.26
C ASP A 250 -10.35 30.93 31.81
#